data_AF-A0A7C6A2N3-F1
#
_entry.id   AF-A0A7C6A2N3-F1
#
_cell.length_a   1.000
_cell.length_b   1.000
_cell.length_c   1.000
_cell.angle_alpha   90.00
_cell.angle_beta   90.00
_cell.angle_gamma   90.00
#
_symmetry.space_group_name_H-M   'P 1'
#
loop_
_entity.id
_entity.type
_entity.pdbx_description
1 polymer ?
#
loop_
_entity_poly.entity_id
_entity_poly.type
_entity_poly.pdbx_seq_one_letter_code
_entity_poly.pdbx_strand_id
1 'polypeptide(L)' 'MRRKTGTGYSQAVPKELLDHARRSLEGDRPRKAAKCVVCGSECSPTSTESLCWVCRRLKISAWREIEQQIPAQE' A
#
# COMPACT_ATOMS: atom_id res chain seq x y z
N MET A 1 -14.49 16.62 -40.53
CA MET A 1 -14.96 16.91 -39.16
C MET A 1 -13.86 17.61 -38.38
N ARG A 2 -13.99 18.91 -38.11
CA ARG A 2 -12.97 19.73 -37.43
C ARG A 2 -13.10 19.51 -35.91
N ARG A 3 -12.09 18.94 -35.27
CA ARG A 3 -12.04 18.82 -33.80
C ARG A 3 -11.93 20.23 -33.19
N LYS A 4 -12.92 20.63 -32.41
CA LYS A 4 -12.91 21.89 -31.65
C LYS A 4 -12.01 21.67 -30.44
N THR A 5 -10.78 22.18 -30.51
CA THR A 5 -9.87 22.27 -29.37
C THR A 5 -10.52 23.15 -28.32
N GLY A 6 -10.92 22.55 -27.20
CA GLY A 6 -11.56 23.25 -26.09
C GLY A 6 -10.69 24.43 -25.65
N THR A 7 -11.28 25.62 -25.75
CA THR A 7 -10.81 26.88 -25.20
C THR A 7 -10.26 26.65 -23.80
N GLY A 8 -9.03 27.13 -23.58
CA GLY A 8 -8.34 27.03 -22.31
C GLY A 8 -9.24 27.51 -21.17
N TYR A 9 -9.62 26.56 -20.31
CA TYR A 9 -10.13 26.91 -19.00
C TYR A 9 -8.99 27.61 -18.28
N SER A 10 -9.06 28.94 -18.20
CA SER A 10 -8.32 29.67 -17.18
C SER A 10 -8.61 28.95 -15.88
N GLN A 11 -7.57 28.38 -15.26
CA GLN A 11 -7.70 27.53 -14.09
C GLN A 11 -8.47 28.31 -13.03
N ALA A 12 -9.77 28.01 -12.88
CA ALA A 12 -10.71 28.81 -12.09
C ALA A 12 -10.38 28.80 -10.59
N VAL A 13 -9.42 27.97 -10.20
CA VAL A 13 -8.97 27.77 -8.83
C VAL A 13 -7.58 28.38 -8.66
N PRO A 14 -7.40 29.31 -7.70
CA PRO A 14 -6.10 29.86 -7.35
C PRO A 14 -5.10 28.74 -6.99
N LYS A 15 -3.84 28.87 -7.44
CA LYS A 15 -2.80 27.86 -7.16
C LYS A 15 -2.59 27.63 -5.66
N GLU A 16 -2.75 28.67 -4.85
CA GLU A 16 -2.66 28.59 -3.39
C GLU A 16 -3.74 27.68 -2.79
N LEU A 17 -4.97 27.74 -3.31
CA LEU A 17 -6.06 26.87 -2.85
C LEU A 17 -5.78 25.39 -3.18
N LEU A 18 -5.17 25.12 -4.33
CA LEU A 18 -4.76 23.78 -4.73
C LEU A 18 -3.60 23.24 -3.90
N ASP A 19 -2.66 24.12 -3.54
CA ASP A 19 -1.55 23.76 -2.68
C ASP A 19 -2.03 23.42 -1.26
N HIS A 20 -2.93 24.25 -0.71
CA HIS A 20 -3.57 23.99 0.57
C HIS A 20 -4.38 22.67 0.55
N ALA A 21 -5.15 22.44 -0.52
CA ALA A 21 -5.88 21.18 -0.70
C ALA A 21 -4.95 19.95 -0.75
N ARG A 22 -3.80 20.05 -1.43
CA ARG A 22 -2.81 18.96 -1.44
C ARG A 22 -2.23 18.69 -0.06
N ARG A 23 -1.85 19.74 0.68
CA ARG A 23 -1.31 19.61 2.04
C ARG A 23 -2.30 18.96 3.00
N SER A 24 -3.59 19.33 2.91
CA SER A 24 -4.65 18.72 3.72
C SER A 24 -4.81 17.22 3.47
N LEU A 25 -4.45 16.72 2.28
CA LEU A 25 -4.55 15.30 1.91
C LEU A 25 -3.32 14.47 2.32
N GLU A 26 -2.20 15.09 2.69
CA GLU A 26 -0.98 14.35 3.04
C GLU A 26 -1.14 13.54 4.34
N GLY A 27 -1.98 14.00 5.28
CA GLY A 27 -2.27 13.29 6.53
C GLY A 27 -3.31 12.17 6.41
N ASP A 28 -4.20 12.24 5.42
CA ASP A 28 -5.28 11.27 5.18
C ASP A 28 -4.88 10.18 4.17
N ARG A 29 -3.61 10.13 3.78
CA ARG A 29 -3.17 9.18 2.75
C ARG A 29 -3.33 7.75 3.30
N PRO A 30 -4.20 6.91 2.70
CA PRO A 30 -4.36 5.54 3.16
C PRO A 30 -2.99 4.87 3.09
N ARG A 31 -2.50 4.37 4.23
CA ARG A 31 -1.25 3.60 4.25
C ARG A 31 -1.41 2.48 3.24
N LYS A 32 -0.49 2.40 2.27
CA LYS A 32 -0.50 1.32 1.28
C LYS A 32 -0.63 0.01 2.06
N ALA A 33 -1.66 -0.76 1.75
CA ALA A 33 -1.90 -2.01 2.46
C ALA A 33 -0.64 -2.89 2.33
N ALA A 34 -0.10 -3.31 3.47
CA ALA A 34 1.10 -4.14 3.47
C ALA A 34 0.79 -5.44 2.71
N LYS A 35 1.80 -6.03 2.07
CA LYS A 35 1.68 -7.33 1.40
C LYS A 35 2.21 -8.44 2.29
N CYS A 36 1.52 -9.58 2.25
CA CYS A 36 1.88 -10.78 2.98
C CYS A 36 3.25 -11.28 2.52
N VAL A 37 4.18 -11.48 3.46
CA VAL A 37 5.54 -11.97 3.13
C VAL A 37 5.55 -13.42 2.61
N VAL A 38 4.48 -14.17 2.83
CA VAL A 38 4.36 -15.58 2.42
C VAL A 38 3.76 -15.71 1.01
N CYS A 39 2.63 -15.05 0.76
CA CYS A 39 1.85 -15.24 -0.48
C CYS A 39 1.64 -13.96 -1.32
N GLY A 40 2.12 -12.81 -0.85
CA GLY A 40 1.99 -11.53 -1.56
C GLY A 40 0.60 -10.88 -1.53
N SER A 41 -0.41 -11.53 -0.95
CA SER A 41 -1.77 -10.99 -0.78
C SER A 41 -1.82 -9.82 0.21
N GLU A 42 -2.93 -9.09 0.25
CA GLU A 42 -3.11 -7.99 1.20
C GLU A 42 -3.03 -8.47 2.66
N CYS A 43 -2.26 -7.74 3.47
CA CYS A 43 -2.16 -7.98 4.92
C CYS A 43 -3.47 -7.62 5.61
N SER A 44 -3.75 -8.31 6.71
CA SER A 44 -4.86 -7.90 7.57
C SER A 44 -4.55 -6.50 8.15
N PRO A 45 -5.54 -5.59 8.22
CA PRO A 45 -5.35 -4.19 8.61
C PRO A 45 -4.77 -3.99 10.02
N THR A 46 -4.83 -5.02 10.88
CA THR A 46 -4.29 -5.01 12.25
C THR A 46 -3.10 -5.97 12.42
N SER A 47 -2.54 -6.48 11.34
CA SER A 47 -1.43 -7.45 11.38
C SER A 47 -0.10 -6.77 11.68
N THR A 48 0.49 -7.08 12.83
CA THR A 48 1.86 -6.66 13.18
C THR A 48 2.93 -7.47 12.44
N GLU A 49 2.56 -8.66 11.94
CA GLU A 49 3.49 -9.67 11.40
C GLU A 49 3.62 -9.60 9.86
N SER A 50 3.02 -8.60 9.19
CA SER A 50 2.99 -8.51 7.72
C SER A 50 2.48 -9.80 7.04
N LEU A 51 1.45 -10.42 7.64
CA LEU A 51 0.78 -11.62 7.12
C LEU A 51 -0.68 -11.33 6.77
N CYS A 52 -1.19 -12.01 5.73
CA CYS A 52 -2.63 -12.09 5.49
C CYS A 52 -3.32 -12.98 6.55
N TRP A 53 -4.64 -12.82 6.73
CA TRP A 53 -5.39 -13.56 7.75
C TRP A 53 -5.27 -15.08 7.60
N VAL A 54 -5.14 -15.57 6.36
CA VAL A 54 -4.97 -16.99 6.04
C VAL A 54 -3.60 -17.48 6.50
N CYS A 55 -2.52 -16.84 6.04
CA CYS A 55 -1.15 -17.24 6.38
C CYS A 55 -0.89 -17.13 7.89
N ARG A 56 -1.52 -16.15 8.56
CA ARG A 56 -1.49 -16.02 10.03
C ARG A 56 -2.17 -17.19 10.72
N ARG A 57 -3.37 -17.59 10.28
CA ARG A 57 -4.11 -18.71 10.88
C ARG A 57 -3.46 -20.06 10.63
N LEU A 58 -2.86 -20.23 9.44
CA LEU A 58 -2.11 -21.42 9.07
C LEU A 58 -0.69 -21.47 9.67
N LYS A 59 -0.27 -20.43 10.42
CA LYS A 59 1.08 -20.31 11.03
C LYS A 59 2.23 -20.57 10.06
N ILE A 60 2.07 -20.26 8.78
CA ILE A 60 3.06 -20.60 7.73
C ILE A 60 4.41 -19.88 7.96
N SER A 61 4.39 -18.69 8.55
CA SER A 61 5.62 -17.96 8.89
C SER A 61 6.55 -18.74 9.81
N ALA A 62 6.01 -19.44 10.81
CA ALA A 62 6.79 -20.23 11.76
C ALA A 62 7.54 -21.38 11.07
N TRP A 63 6.97 -21.94 10.00
CA TRP A 63 7.61 -23.01 9.23
C TRP A 63 8.82 -22.49 8.46
N ARG A 64 8.68 -21.30 7.87
CA ARG A 64 9.76 -20.63 7.15
C ARG A 64 10.91 -20.22 8.08
N GLU A 65 10.61 -19.83 9.31
CA GLU A 65 11.62 -19.55 10.35
C GLU A 65 12.33 -20.83 10.79
N ILE A 66 11.63 -21.95 10.97
CA ILE A 66 12.22 -23.25 11.33
C ILE A 66 13.15 -23.77 10.22
N GLU A 67 12.76 -23.65 8.94
CA GLU A 67 13.63 -24.03 7.81
C GLU A 67 14.93 -23.22 7.78
N GLN A 68 14.90 -21.93 8.16
CA GLN A 68 16.10 -21.11 8.29
C GLN A 68 16.91 -21.41 9.55
N GLN A 69 16.29 -22.01 10.56
CA GLN A 69 16.92 -22.37 11.83
C GLN A 69 17.51 -23.79 11.87
N ILE A 70 17.47 -24.57 10.78
CA ILE A 70 18.24 -25.82 10.73
C ILE A 70 19.72 -25.43 10.71
N PRO A 71 20.49 -25.63 11.81
CA PRO A 71 21.90 -25.38 11.76
C PRO A 71 22.50 -26.39 10.78
N ALA A 72 23.27 -25.91 9.81
CA ALA A 72 24.21 -26.76 9.11
C ALA A 72 25.12 -27.40 10.17
N GLN A 73 24.80 -28.63 10.56
CA GLN A 73 25.68 -29.48 11.34
C GLN A 73 26.23 -30.53 10.37
N GLU A 74 27.54 -30.64 10.46
CA GLU A 74 28.51 -31.44 9.70
C GLU A 74 28.11 -32.90 9.43
#